data_AF-A0A0D3HS76-F1
#
_entry.id   AF-A0A0D3HS76-F1
#
_cell.length_a   1.000
_cell.length_b   1.000
_cell.length_c   1.000
_cell.angle_alpha   90.00
_cell.angle_beta   90.00
_cell.angle_gamma   90.00
#
_symmetry.space_group_name_H-M   'P 1'
#
loop_
_entity.id
_entity.type
_entity.pdbx_description
1 polymer ?
#
loop_
_entity_poly.entity_id
_entity_poly.type
_entity_poly.pdbx_seq_one_letter_code
_entity_poly.pdbx_strand_id
1 'polypeptide(L)'
;MSMALMRRIHCIMMTLRSEKMRASLAFWVNDYIGYDTMDLHEQIYTEMAMKRLVDNPNVKVLGNTSANRLPIFLFLIYPPMVDSVFHGDDRLAIVRRKRLPLHGRFVTKLLNDLFGIQARGGCACAGPYGNILLEINNELSLRIRSALVEGYLGLKPGWTRLSFAYYISKEEFKFILDAIEFLAAYGHRFLSLYKFDWRSSNWTFSKQAAKELSAATGVLLGEDLQFKAEDKSDNNKPEPNHTKFATYLENAKRIALSLPDINQQIISIPQGVDPDIIIFHV
;
A
#
# COMPACT_ATOMS: atom_id res chain seq x y z
N MET A 1 47.23 18.86 9.73
CA MET A 1 45.82 18.44 9.52
C MET A 1 45.64 18.12 8.05
N SER A 2 45.43 16.85 7.67
CA SER A 2 45.47 16.40 6.26
C SER A 2 44.41 17.12 5.40
N MET A 3 44.76 17.48 4.16
CA MET A 3 43.84 18.08 3.17
C MET A 3 42.55 17.25 2.98
N ALA A 4 42.59 15.94 3.25
CA ALA A 4 41.41 15.08 3.23
C ALA A 4 40.40 15.39 4.35
N LEU A 5 40.87 15.81 5.53
CA LEU A 5 40.01 16.20 6.65
C LEU A 5 39.36 17.57 6.39
N MET A 6 40.10 18.49 5.77
CA MET A 6 39.62 19.83 5.43
C MET A 6 38.56 19.79 4.31
N ARG A 7 38.72 18.91 3.31
CA ARG A 7 37.69 18.66 2.28
C ARG A 7 36.44 17.98 2.84
N ARG A 8 36.56 17.06 3.81
CA ARG A 8 35.40 16.45 4.49
C ARG A 8 34.65 17.45 5.36
N ILE A 9 35.35 18.31 6.10
CA ILE A 9 34.73 19.38 6.91
C ILE A 9 34.05 20.42 6.01
N HIS A 10 34.65 20.79 4.87
CA HIS A 10 34.06 21.72 3.91
C HIS A 10 32.81 21.15 3.21
N CYS A 11 32.84 19.86 2.86
CA CYS A 11 31.68 19.16 2.27
C CYS A 11 30.54 19.04 3.30
N ILE A 12 30.84 18.66 4.55
CA ILE A 12 29.85 18.63 5.64
C ILE A 12 29.29 20.04 5.92
N MET A 13 30.13 21.09 5.93
CA MET A 13 29.66 22.47 6.06
C MET A 13 28.80 22.94 4.87
N MET A 14 29.11 22.54 3.63
CA MET A 14 28.30 22.88 2.45
C MET A 14 26.96 22.13 2.46
N THR A 15 26.93 20.85 2.84
CA THR A 15 25.70 20.07 2.97
C THR A 15 24.81 20.62 4.10
N LEU A 16 25.38 20.94 5.27
CA LEU A 16 24.66 21.58 6.38
C LEU A 16 24.14 22.98 6.02
N ARG A 17 24.86 23.74 5.18
CA ARG A 17 24.41 25.05 4.69
C ARG A 17 23.25 24.91 3.70
N SER A 18 23.29 23.91 2.83
CA SER A 18 22.19 23.60 1.91
C SER A 18 20.93 23.14 2.64
N GLU A 19 21.05 22.30 3.67
CA GLU A 19 19.91 21.85 4.48
C GLU A 19 19.22 22.99 5.21
N LYS A 20 20.00 23.92 5.78
CA LYS A 20 19.45 25.12 6.42
C LYS A 20 18.74 26.04 5.42
N MET A 21 19.30 26.21 4.22
CA MET A 21 18.63 27.00 3.16
C MET A 21 17.34 26.33 2.67
N ARG A 22 17.32 25.00 2.51
CA ARG A 22 16.12 24.26 2.13
C ARG A 22 15.05 24.33 3.22
N ALA A 23 15.44 24.19 4.49
CA ALA A 23 14.53 24.33 5.61
C ALA A 23 13.95 25.74 5.71
N SER A 24 14.79 26.79 5.63
CA SER A 24 14.31 28.18 5.66
C SER A 24 13.36 28.49 4.50
N LEU A 25 13.65 27.97 3.30
CA LEU A 25 12.77 28.14 2.15
C LEU A 25 11.43 27.41 2.34
N ALA A 26 11.44 26.21 2.92
CA ALA A 26 10.21 25.48 3.22
C ALA A 26 9.31 26.22 4.21
N PHE A 27 9.89 26.80 5.28
CA PHE A 27 9.15 27.65 6.20
C PHE A 27 8.59 28.88 5.50
N TRP A 28 9.41 29.56 4.69
CA TRP A 28 8.97 30.73 3.95
C TRP A 28 7.82 30.44 2.97
N VAL A 29 7.86 29.29 2.28
CA VAL A 29 6.77 28.86 1.39
C VAL A 29 5.50 28.57 2.19
N ASN A 30 5.59 27.89 3.33
CA ASN A 30 4.41 27.62 4.17
C ASN A 30 3.78 28.92 4.69
N ASP A 31 4.59 29.87 5.15
CA ASP A 31 4.11 31.18 5.60
C ASP A 31 3.50 31.99 4.45
N TYR A 32 4.04 31.87 3.23
CA TYR A 32 3.51 32.53 2.03
C TYR A 32 2.14 31.98 1.60
N ILE A 33 1.95 30.66 1.67
CA ILE A 33 0.67 30.01 1.33
C ILE A 33 -0.39 30.30 2.41
N GLY A 34 0.05 30.37 3.67
CA GLY A 34 -0.79 30.62 4.83
C GLY A 34 -1.41 29.35 5.39
N TYR A 35 -1.40 29.24 6.73
CA TYR A 35 -1.89 28.07 7.46
C TYR A 35 -3.39 27.83 7.24
N ASP A 36 -4.21 28.88 7.15
CA ASP A 36 -5.66 28.75 6.92
C ASP A 36 -5.97 28.07 5.58
N THR A 37 -5.21 28.40 4.53
CA THR A 37 -5.37 27.80 3.19
C THR A 37 -4.95 26.32 3.21
N MET A 38 -3.85 26.01 3.89
CA MET A 38 -3.36 24.64 4.05
C MET A 38 -4.37 23.79 4.82
N ASP A 39 -4.85 24.28 5.96
CA ASP A 39 -5.84 23.61 6.80
C ASP A 39 -7.13 23.35 6.01
N LEU A 40 -7.61 24.35 5.24
CA LEU A 40 -8.80 24.18 4.40
C LEU A 40 -8.60 23.10 3.33
N HIS A 41 -7.47 23.08 2.62
CA HIS A 41 -7.17 22.05 1.63
C HIS A 41 -7.07 20.65 2.26
N GLU A 42 -6.38 20.55 3.39
CA GLU A 42 -6.23 19.29 4.12
C GLU A 42 -7.58 18.77 4.64
N GLN A 43 -8.45 19.66 5.12
CA GLN A 43 -9.82 19.32 5.53
C GLN A 43 -10.66 18.81 4.36
N ILE A 44 -10.67 19.54 3.23
CA ILE A 44 -11.42 19.12 2.02
C ILE A 44 -10.99 17.73 1.57
N TYR A 45 -9.68 17.48 1.45
CA TYR A 45 -9.18 16.17 1.05
C TYR A 45 -9.44 15.10 2.10
N THR A 46 -9.40 15.45 3.39
CA THR A 46 -9.74 14.52 4.46
C THR A 46 -11.18 14.07 4.38
N GLU A 47 -12.12 15.00 4.25
CA GLU A 47 -13.56 14.71 4.15
C GLU A 47 -13.88 13.89 2.89
N MET A 48 -13.34 14.29 1.74
CA MET A 48 -13.55 13.57 0.48
C MET A 48 -13.01 12.15 0.52
N ALA A 49 -11.81 11.95 1.07
CA ALA A 49 -11.20 10.62 1.21
C ALA A 49 -11.96 9.77 2.22
N MET A 50 -12.34 10.33 3.37
CA MET A 50 -13.14 9.61 4.38
C MET A 50 -14.46 9.13 3.80
N LYS A 51 -15.18 9.99 3.06
CA LYS A 51 -16.44 9.61 2.41
C LYS A 51 -16.25 8.41 1.49
N ARG A 52 -15.30 8.47 0.55
CA ARG A 52 -15.09 7.35 -0.40
C ARG A 52 -14.55 6.07 0.25
N LEU A 53 -13.62 6.19 1.19
CA LEU A 53 -12.96 5.03 1.79
C LEU A 53 -13.83 4.32 2.83
N VAL A 54 -14.66 5.05 3.60
CA VAL A 54 -15.57 4.45 4.58
C VAL A 54 -16.76 3.79 3.90
N ASP A 55 -17.25 4.35 2.80
CA ASP A 55 -18.36 3.78 2.03
C ASP A 55 -17.98 2.47 1.32
N ASN A 56 -16.69 2.16 1.19
CA ASN A 56 -16.22 0.95 0.51
C ASN A 56 -16.16 -0.26 1.46
N PRO A 57 -16.94 -1.35 1.22
CA PRO A 57 -16.98 -2.52 2.10
C PRO A 57 -15.68 -3.33 2.13
N ASN A 58 -14.77 -3.08 1.19
CA ASN A 58 -13.49 -3.77 1.06
C ASN A 58 -12.33 -2.98 1.66
N VAL A 59 -12.58 -1.78 2.20
CA VAL A 59 -11.57 -0.94 2.85
C VAL A 59 -11.98 -0.70 4.30
N LYS A 60 -11.09 -1.02 5.24
CA LYS A 60 -11.26 -0.64 6.66
C LYS A 60 -10.26 0.46 6.99
N VAL A 61 -10.75 1.68 7.18
CA VAL A 61 -9.95 2.78 7.72
C VAL A 61 -9.73 2.53 9.21
N LEU A 62 -8.48 2.58 9.66
CA LEU A 62 -8.08 2.40 11.05
C LEU A 62 -8.05 3.74 11.79
N GLY A 63 -8.32 3.66 13.09
CA GLY A 63 -8.39 4.83 13.98
C GLY A 63 -9.80 5.39 14.10
N ASN A 64 -9.93 6.54 14.75
CA ASN A 64 -11.22 7.21 14.92
C ASN A 64 -11.66 7.86 13.61
N THR A 65 -12.82 7.48 13.09
CA THR A 65 -13.40 7.99 11.84
C THR A 65 -14.28 9.23 12.04
N SER A 66 -14.59 9.58 13.30
CA SER A 66 -15.47 10.71 13.65
C SER A 66 -14.73 11.92 14.21
N ALA A 67 -13.45 11.78 14.56
CA ALA A 67 -12.64 12.88 15.06
C ALA A 67 -11.98 13.66 13.91
N ASN A 68 -11.77 14.96 14.11
CA ASN A 68 -10.93 15.76 13.23
C ASN A 68 -9.53 15.16 13.14
N ARG A 69 -9.01 15.04 11.92
CA ARG A 69 -7.74 14.37 11.64
C ARG A 69 -6.96 15.06 10.55
N LEU A 70 -5.65 14.89 10.61
CA LEU A 70 -4.77 15.18 9.48
C LEU A 70 -5.08 14.22 8.32
N PRO A 71 -4.72 14.58 7.07
CA PRO A 71 -4.93 13.78 5.88
C PRO A 71 -3.98 12.57 5.78
N ILE A 72 -3.82 11.85 6.89
CA ILE A 72 -3.02 10.64 7.04
C ILE A 72 -3.97 9.48 7.29
N PHE A 73 -3.98 8.54 6.35
CA PHE A 73 -4.90 7.41 6.31
C PHE A 73 -4.15 6.12 6.59
N LEU A 74 -4.63 5.39 7.58
CA LEU A 74 -4.19 4.04 7.90
C LEU A 74 -5.34 3.13 7.49
N PHE A 75 -5.10 2.13 6.66
CA PHE A 75 -6.17 1.28 6.16
C PHE A 75 -5.74 -0.16 5.89
N LEU A 76 -6.73 -1.04 5.90
CA LEU A 76 -6.64 -2.42 5.47
C LEU A 76 -7.51 -2.61 4.24
N ILE A 77 -7.00 -3.40 3.29
CA ILE A 77 -7.77 -3.82 2.11
C ILE A 77 -8.15 -5.27 2.29
N TYR A 78 -9.41 -5.60 2.03
CA TYR A 78 -9.90 -6.97 2.06
C TYR A 78 -10.31 -7.44 0.66
N PRO A 79 -10.01 -8.69 0.29
CA PRO A 79 -10.53 -9.28 -0.95
C PRO A 79 -12.07 -9.21 -0.99
N PRO A 80 -12.70 -8.99 -2.15
CA PRO A 80 -14.16 -8.99 -2.28
C PRO A 80 -14.77 -10.27 -1.71
N MET A 81 -15.96 -10.18 -1.10
CA MET A 81 -16.69 -11.40 -0.74
C MET A 81 -17.19 -12.09 -2.01
N VAL A 82 -16.94 -13.40 -2.10
CA VAL A 82 -17.60 -14.26 -3.09
C VAL A 82 -18.73 -14.99 -2.38
N ASP A 83 -19.96 -14.80 -2.86
CA ASP A 83 -21.20 -15.47 -2.43
C ASP A 83 -21.18 -16.98 -2.74
N SER A 84 -20.17 -17.68 -2.24
CA SER A 84 -20.07 -19.13 -2.34
C SER A 84 -21.02 -19.78 -1.35
N VAL A 85 -22.27 -19.88 -1.79
CA VAL A 85 -23.24 -20.96 -1.54
C VAL A 85 -23.62 -21.17 -0.06
N PHE A 86 -24.70 -20.50 0.35
CA PHE A 86 -25.56 -20.96 1.43
C PHE A 86 -26.18 -22.32 1.05
N HIS A 87 -25.47 -23.42 1.31
CA HIS A 87 -26.11 -24.71 1.54
C HIS A 87 -26.05 -25.00 3.03
N GLY A 88 -27.24 -25.11 3.62
CA GLY A 88 -27.46 -25.13 5.05
C GLY A 88 -26.63 -26.16 5.79
N ASP A 89 -25.96 -25.71 6.84
CA ASP A 89 -26.31 -26.17 8.18
C ASP A 89 -25.90 -25.08 9.17
N ASP A 90 -26.91 -24.63 9.91
CA ASP A 90 -26.89 -23.47 10.79
C ASP A 90 -26.36 -23.98 12.14
N ARG A 91 -25.11 -23.62 12.49
CA ARG A 91 -24.46 -23.60 13.84
C ARG A 91 -22.94 -23.80 13.83
N LEU A 92 -22.31 -24.19 12.70
CA LEU A 92 -20.83 -24.22 12.55
C LEU A 92 -20.25 -23.00 11.81
N ALA A 93 -21.11 -22.10 11.31
CA ALA A 93 -20.74 -20.92 10.52
C ALA A 93 -20.10 -19.78 11.34
N ILE A 94 -20.13 -19.85 12.67
CA ILE A 94 -19.65 -18.80 13.57
C ILE A 94 -18.13 -18.86 13.80
N VAL A 95 -17.45 -19.96 13.45
CA VAL A 95 -16.06 -20.17 13.88
C VAL A 95 -14.97 -19.84 12.84
N ARG A 96 -15.17 -19.92 11.51
CA ARG A 96 -13.98 -19.94 10.61
C ARG A 96 -14.10 -19.38 9.18
N ARG A 97 -14.61 -18.16 8.98
CA ARG A 97 -14.12 -17.30 7.88
C ARG A 97 -14.02 -15.84 8.32
N LYS A 98 -13.07 -15.56 9.23
CA LYS A 98 -12.57 -14.19 9.44
C LYS A 98 -12.02 -13.73 8.10
N ARG A 99 -12.73 -12.84 7.39
CA ARG A 99 -12.25 -12.25 6.13
C ARG A 99 -10.90 -11.61 6.44
N LEU A 100 -9.82 -12.16 5.89
CA LEU A 100 -8.47 -11.68 6.18
C LEU A 100 -8.11 -10.54 5.22
N PRO A 101 -7.48 -9.46 5.71
CA PRO A 101 -7.02 -8.38 4.86
C PRO A 101 -5.81 -8.82 4.03
N LEU A 102 -5.60 -8.20 2.87
CA LEU A 102 -4.33 -8.26 2.16
C LEU A 102 -3.21 -7.72 3.04
N HIS A 103 -2.03 -8.32 2.94
CA HIS A 103 -0.87 -7.91 3.72
C HIS A 103 -0.49 -6.44 3.42
N GLY A 104 -0.29 -5.61 4.45
CA GLY A 104 -0.08 -4.17 4.25
C GLY A 104 1.12 -3.81 3.34
N ARG A 105 2.20 -4.62 3.38
CA ARG A 105 3.35 -4.44 2.47
C ARG A 105 3.06 -4.89 1.03
N PHE A 106 2.13 -5.82 0.84
CA PHE A 106 1.69 -6.24 -0.48
C PHE A 106 0.90 -5.12 -1.15
N VAL A 107 -0.06 -4.53 -0.42
CA VAL A 107 -0.83 -3.38 -0.90
C VAL A 107 0.09 -2.22 -1.29
N THR A 108 1.10 -1.89 -0.47
CA THR A 108 2.07 -0.85 -0.86
C THR A 108 2.91 -1.21 -2.07
N LYS A 109 3.22 -2.49 -2.24
CA LYS A 109 3.98 -2.97 -3.40
C LYS A 109 3.15 -2.83 -4.67
N LEU A 110 1.87 -3.16 -4.63
CA LEU A 110 0.95 -2.98 -5.77
C LEU A 110 0.72 -1.50 -6.10
N LEU A 111 0.54 -0.63 -5.10
CA LEU A 111 0.41 0.81 -5.32
C LEU A 111 1.63 1.37 -6.06
N ASN A 112 2.83 0.94 -5.69
CA ASN A 112 4.06 1.33 -6.35
C ASN A 112 4.18 0.73 -7.76
N ASP A 113 3.97 -0.58 -7.89
CA ASP A 113 4.25 -1.30 -9.13
C ASP A 113 3.23 -1.03 -10.23
N LEU A 114 1.96 -0.74 -9.89
CA LEU A 114 0.90 -0.50 -10.88
C LEU A 114 0.70 1.00 -11.17
N PHE A 115 0.88 1.85 -10.15
CA PHE A 115 0.46 3.25 -10.21
C PHE A 115 1.59 4.24 -9.88
N GLY A 116 2.78 3.77 -9.50
CA GLY A 116 3.89 4.64 -9.07
C GLY A 116 3.62 5.36 -7.73
N ILE A 117 2.61 4.94 -6.97
CA ILE A 117 2.21 5.60 -5.72
C ILE A 117 3.06 5.05 -4.57
N GLN A 118 3.83 5.93 -3.93
CA GLN A 118 4.68 5.58 -2.79
C GLN A 118 3.89 5.63 -1.48
N ALA A 119 3.49 4.45 -1.01
CA ALA A 119 2.86 4.27 0.30
C ALA A 119 3.79 3.56 1.29
N ARG A 120 3.46 3.61 2.59
CA ARG A 120 4.23 2.92 3.64
C ARG A 120 3.44 1.76 4.23
N GLY A 121 4.01 0.57 4.21
CA GLY A 121 3.41 -0.64 4.74
C GLY A 121 4.20 -1.20 5.91
N GLY A 122 3.53 -1.57 7.00
CA GLY A 122 4.16 -2.20 8.15
C GLY A 122 3.46 -1.90 9.48
N CYS A 123 4.11 -2.29 10.57
CA CYS A 123 3.61 -2.04 11.92
C CYS A 123 3.89 -0.61 12.39
N ALA A 124 3.12 -0.13 13.36
CA ALA A 124 3.55 1.00 14.17
C ALA A 124 4.71 0.59 15.11
N CYS A 125 5.61 1.52 15.41
CA CYS A 125 6.62 1.36 16.47
C CYS A 125 5.98 1.21 17.88
N ALA A 126 4.67 1.45 17.99
CA ALA A 126 3.86 1.26 19.20
C ALA A 126 3.08 -0.07 19.11
N GLY A 127 3.75 -1.18 19.46
CA GLY A 127 3.18 -2.54 19.38
C GLY A 127 1.81 -2.69 20.06
N PRO A 128 1.62 -2.27 21.33
CA PRO A 128 0.33 -2.39 22.02
C PRO A 128 -0.81 -1.65 21.31
N TYR A 129 -0.54 -0.47 20.77
CA TYR A 129 -1.55 0.29 20.02
C TYR A 129 -1.92 -0.40 18.70
N GLY A 130 -0.93 -0.99 18.02
CA GLY A 130 -1.17 -1.81 16.82
C GLY A 130 -2.04 -3.02 17.10
N ASN A 131 -1.87 -3.67 18.26
CA ASN A 131 -2.73 -4.77 18.68
C ASN A 131 -4.18 -4.34 18.87
N ILE A 132 -4.41 -3.19 19.51
CA ILE A 132 -5.76 -2.63 19.72
C ILE A 132 -6.42 -2.32 18.35
N LEU A 133 -5.70 -1.65 17.45
CA LEU A 133 -6.23 -1.28 16.13
C LEU A 133 -6.57 -2.48 15.25
N LEU A 134 -5.84 -3.58 15.41
CA LEU A 134 -6.02 -4.81 14.63
C LEU A 134 -6.85 -5.87 15.37
N GLU A 135 -7.41 -5.52 16.53
CA GLU A 135 -8.22 -6.41 17.37
C GLU A 135 -7.47 -7.72 17.71
N ILE A 136 -6.17 -7.60 18.01
CA ILE A 136 -5.30 -8.70 18.39
C ILE A 136 -5.33 -8.83 19.92
N ASN A 137 -5.83 -9.97 20.40
CA ASN A 137 -5.84 -10.27 21.83
C ASN A 137 -4.42 -10.57 22.34
N ASN A 138 -4.24 -10.57 23.67
CA ASN A 138 -2.93 -10.74 24.28
C ASN A 138 -2.30 -12.11 23.97
N GLU A 139 -3.10 -13.17 23.94
CA GLU A 139 -2.64 -14.54 23.64
C GLU A 139 -2.09 -14.65 22.20
N LEU A 140 -2.85 -14.18 21.21
CA LEU A 140 -2.44 -14.11 19.81
C LEU A 140 -1.19 -13.22 19.66
N SER A 141 -1.13 -12.08 20.36
CA SER A 141 0.05 -11.22 20.35
C SER A 141 1.30 -11.94 20.87
N LEU A 142 1.19 -12.78 21.90
CA LEU A 142 2.31 -13.55 22.45
C LEU A 142 2.74 -14.65 21.48
N ARG A 143 1.80 -15.36 20.85
CA ARG A 143 2.12 -16.38 19.83
C ARG A 143 2.81 -15.77 18.61
N ILE A 144 2.29 -14.64 18.10
CA ILE A 144 2.95 -13.88 17.02
C ILE A 144 4.36 -13.46 17.45
N ARG A 145 4.52 -12.95 18.68
CA ARG A 145 5.84 -12.57 19.20
C ARG A 145 6.83 -13.75 19.23
N SER A 146 6.37 -14.95 19.61
CA SER A 146 7.21 -16.16 19.58
C SER A 146 7.72 -16.45 18.17
N ALA A 147 6.82 -16.46 17.18
CA ALA A 147 7.20 -16.69 15.78
C ALA A 147 8.12 -15.59 15.23
N LEU A 148 7.97 -14.34 15.68
CA LEU A 148 8.91 -13.25 15.34
C LEU A 148 10.33 -13.51 15.89
N VAL A 149 10.45 -14.07 17.10
CA VAL A 149 11.75 -14.45 17.70
C VAL A 149 12.41 -15.58 16.91
N GLU A 150 11.63 -16.51 16.37
CA GLU A 150 12.09 -17.58 15.47
C GLU A 150 12.52 -17.08 14.08
N GLY A 151 12.33 -15.79 13.79
CA GLY A 151 12.78 -15.13 12.57
C GLY A 151 11.72 -15.01 11.49
N TYR A 152 10.45 -15.29 11.78
CA TYR A 152 9.33 -15.11 10.84
C TYR A 152 8.78 -13.68 10.87
N LEU A 153 9.60 -12.69 10.45
CA LEU A 153 9.19 -11.28 10.46
C LEU A 153 7.96 -10.98 9.59
N GLY A 154 7.64 -11.85 8.64
CA GLY A 154 6.44 -11.79 7.80
C GLY A 154 5.13 -11.77 8.58
N LEU A 155 5.10 -12.35 9.78
CA LEU A 155 3.91 -12.42 10.63
C LEU A 155 3.64 -11.11 11.39
N LYS A 156 4.51 -10.12 11.22
CA LYS A 156 4.42 -8.88 11.96
C LYS A 156 3.15 -8.11 11.57
N PRO A 157 2.23 -7.84 12.51
CA PRO A 157 0.99 -7.16 12.20
C PRO A 157 1.23 -5.76 11.67
N GLY A 158 0.47 -5.35 10.66
CA GLY A 158 0.64 -4.05 10.03
C GLY A 158 -0.48 -3.67 9.08
N TRP A 159 -0.40 -2.45 8.59
CA TRP A 159 -1.38 -1.84 7.69
C TRP A 159 -0.68 -1.01 6.62
N THR A 160 -1.46 -0.52 5.67
CA THR A 160 -1.00 0.46 4.69
C THR A 160 -1.28 1.87 5.20
N ARG A 161 -0.31 2.77 5.03
CA ARG A 161 -0.44 4.19 5.36
C ARG A 161 -0.13 5.06 4.16
N LEU A 162 -1.00 6.03 3.91
CA LEU A 162 -0.86 7.05 2.89
C LEU A 162 -1.17 8.43 3.49
N SER A 163 -0.50 9.47 3.01
CA SER A 163 -0.74 10.86 3.42
C SER A 163 -0.92 11.75 2.20
N PHE A 164 -1.93 12.62 2.22
CA PHE A 164 -2.11 13.64 1.20
C PHE A 164 -1.43 14.92 1.66
N ALA A 165 -0.53 15.46 0.85
CA ALA A 165 0.06 16.76 1.10
C ALA A 165 -0.88 17.86 0.62
N TYR A 166 -0.86 19.04 1.26
CA TYR A 166 -1.73 20.17 0.91
C TYR A 166 -1.56 20.66 -0.55
N TYR A 167 -0.40 20.38 -1.16
CA TYR A 167 -0.04 20.84 -2.51
C TYR A 167 -0.34 19.83 -3.63
N ILE A 168 -0.94 18.68 -3.33
CA ILE A 168 -1.34 17.75 -4.39
C ILE A 168 -2.50 18.33 -5.20
N SER A 169 -2.49 18.07 -6.50
CA SER A 169 -3.60 18.43 -7.37
C SER A 169 -4.84 17.58 -7.07
N LYS A 170 -6.02 18.10 -7.42
CA LYS A 170 -7.29 17.38 -7.24
C LYS A 170 -7.30 16.06 -8.01
N GLU A 171 -6.58 16.01 -9.11
CA GLU A 171 -6.58 14.87 -10.01
C GLU A 171 -5.57 13.80 -9.59
N GLU A 172 -4.44 14.18 -9.01
CA GLU A 172 -3.57 13.24 -8.27
C GLU A 172 -4.31 12.66 -7.06
N PHE A 173 -5.01 13.50 -6.29
CA PHE A 173 -5.82 13.06 -5.16
C PHE A 173 -6.86 12.02 -5.60
N LYS A 174 -7.62 12.32 -6.66
CA LYS A 174 -8.62 11.40 -7.21
C LYS A 174 -7.98 10.10 -7.71
N PHE A 175 -6.87 10.19 -8.44
CA PHE A 175 -6.15 9.02 -8.95
C PHE A 175 -5.69 8.10 -7.82
N ILE A 176 -5.18 8.66 -6.71
CA ILE A 176 -4.75 7.87 -5.55
C ILE A 176 -5.95 7.13 -4.93
N LEU A 177 -7.11 7.78 -4.78
CA LEU A 177 -8.31 7.12 -4.26
C LEU A 177 -8.82 6.04 -5.21
N ASP A 178 -8.87 6.32 -6.52
CA ASP A 178 -9.29 5.35 -7.54
C ASP A 178 -8.33 4.13 -7.56
N ALA A 179 -7.04 4.32 -7.31
CA ALA A 179 -6.06 3.25 -7.17
C ALA A 179 -6.29 2.40 -5.90
N ILE A 180 -6.64 3.01 -4.76
CA ILE A 180 -6.98 2.28 -3.53
C ILE A 180 -8.25 1.44 -3.75
N GLU A 181 -9.28 2.02 -4.36
CA GLU A 181 -10.53 1.33 -4.70
C GLU A 181 -10.29 0.19 -5.70
N PHE A 182 -9.41 0.39 -6.69
CA PHE A 182 -8.99 -0.66 -7.60
C PHE A 182 -8.37 -1.85 -6.86
N LEU A 183 -7.45 -1.60 -5.92
CA LEU A 183 -6.86 -2.67 -5.12
C LEU A 183 -7.88 -3.35 -4.20
N ALA A 184 -8.89 -2.62 -3.75
CA ALA A 184 -9.99 -3.17 -2.97
C ALA A 184 -10.93 -4.07 -3.79
N ALA A 185 -11.00 -3.87 -5.10
CA ALA A 185 -11.77 -4.70 -6.01
C ALA A 185 -10.97 -5.88 -6.59
N TYR A 186 -9.69 -5.67 -6.92
CA TYR A 186 -8.91 -6.60 -7.74
C TYR A 186 -7.57 -7.01 -7.13
N GLY A 187 -7.16 -6.43 -6.00
CA GLY A 187 -5.82 -6.59 -5.44
C GLY A 187 -5.44 -8.04 -5.13
N HIS A 188 -6.41 -8.88 -4.73
CA HIS A 188 -6.18 -10.30 -4.43
C HIS A 188 -5.76 -11.10 -5.67
N ARG A 189 -6.22 -10.72 -6.86
CA ARG A 189 -5.90 -11.42 -8.11
C ARG A 189 -4.41 -11.36 -8.45
N PHE A 190 -3.71 -10.33 -7.97
CA PHE A 190 -2.27 -10.15 -8.18
C PHE A 190 -1.42 -11.06 -7.30
N LEU A 191 -1.97 -11.74 -6.29
CA LEU A 191 -1.19 -12.58 -5.37
C LEU A 191 -0.38 -13.65 -6.11
N SER A 192 -0.92 -14.22 -7.19
CA SER A 192 -0.25 -15.24 -8.02
C SER A 192 1.03 -14.75 -8.70
N LEU A 193 1.18 -13.43 -8.91
CA LEU A 193 2.34 -12.83 -9.55
C LEU A 193 3.48 -12.52 -8.57
N TYR A 194 3.22 -12.57 -7.27
CA TYR A 194 4.18 -12.17 -6.25
C TYR A 194 4.56 -13.32 -5.34
N LYS A 195 5.81 -13.32 -4.90
CA LYS A 195 6.34 -14.23 -3.88
C LYS A 195 6.51 -13.49 -2.58
N PHE A 196 5.98 -14.07 -1.51
CA PHE A 196 6.14 -13.57 -0.15
C PHE A 196 7.30 -14.26 0.55
N ASP A 197 8.20 -13.45 1.12
CA ASP A 197 9.26 -13.95 2.00
C ASP A 197 8.84 -13.82 3.47
N TRP A 198 8.55 -14.97 4.08
CA TRP A 198 8.17 -15.10 5.48
C TRP A 198 9.22 -14.59 6.47
N ARG A 199 10.50 -14.58 6.10
CA ARG A 199 11.59 -14.11 6.97
C ARG A 199 11.79 -12.61 6.91
N SER A 200 11.59 -11.97 5.74
CA SER A 200 11.81 -10.52 5.58
C SER A 200 10.53 -9.69 5.50
N SER A 201 9.35 -10.31 5.40
CA SER A 201 8.05 -9.64 5.14
C SER A 201 7.98 -8.93 3.78
N ASN A 202 8.87 -9.27 2.85
CA ASN A 202 8.92 -8.63 1.53
C ASN A 202 8.07 -9.38 0.51
N TRP A 203 7.48 -8.59 -0.39
CA TRP A 203 6.77 -9.07 -1.56
C TRP A 203 7.60 -8.75 -2.80
N THR A 204 7.90 -9.78 -3.59
CA THR A 204 8.73 -9.65 -4.79
C THR A 204 7.96 -10.13 -6.02
N PHE A 205 8.03 -9.37 -7.09
CA PHE A 205 7.40 -9.74 -8.35
C PHE A 205 8.16 -10.91 -8.98
N SER A 206 7.46 -11.99 -9.32
CA SER A 206 8.08 -13.16 -9.96
C SER A 206 7.89 -13.12 -11.47
N LYS A 207 8.97 -12.81 -12.19
CA LYS A 207 8.99 -12.90 -13.66
C LYS A 207 8.61 -14.28 -14.18
N GLN A 208 8.96 -15.33 -13.44
CA GLN A 208 8.60 -16.70 -13.80
C GLN A 208 7.10 -16.93 -13.69
N ALA A 209 6.48 -16.57 -12.57
CA ALA A 209 5.03 -16.69 -12.40
C ALA A 209 4.27 -15.86 -13.44
N ALA A 210 4.79 -14.66 -13.76
CA ALA A 210 4.25 -13.83 -14.82
C ALA A 210 4.35 -14.50 -16.21
N LYS A 211 5.49 -15.13 -16.53
CA LYS A 211 5.66 -15.90 -17.78
C LYS A 211 4.72 -17.11 -17.85
N GLU A 212 4.63 -17.90 -16.79
CA GLU A 212 3.73 -19.06 -16.72
C GLU A 212 2.27 -18.65 -16.88
N LEU A 213 1.87 -17.54 -16.25
CA LEU A 213 0.52 -17.03 -16.35
C LEU A 213 0.26 -16.37 -17.71
N SER A 214 1.25 -15.72 -18.32
CA SER A 214 1.17 -15.19 -19.68
C SER A 214 0.95 -16.30 -20.71
N ALA A 215 1.63 -17.44 -20.53
CA ALA A 215 1.44 -18.62 -21.37
C ALA A 215 0.04 -19.24 -21.18
N ALA A 216 -0.51 -19.21 -19.96
CA ALA A 216 -1.84 -19.75 -19.66
C ALA A 216 -3.00 -18.83 -20.11
N THR A 217 -2.81 -17.51 -20.08
CA THR A 217 -3.87 -16.51 -20.34
C THR A 217 -3.75 -15.82 -21.69
N GLY A 218 -2.64 -16.00 -22.41
CA GLY A 218 -2.37 -15.34 -23.69
C GLY A 218 -2.05 -13.85 -23.58
N VAL A 219 -1.92 -13.31 -22.37
CA VAL A 219 -1.58 -11.89 -22.12
C VAL A 219 -0.09 -11.78 -21.81
N LEU A 220 0.66 -10.98 -22.57
CA LEU A 220 2.09 -10.73 -22.36
C LEU A 220 2.35 -10.03 -21.00
N LEU A 221 2.52 -10.82 -19.96
CA LEU A 221 2.98 -10.40 -18.64
C LEU A 221 4.48 -10.77 -18.52
N GLY A 222 5.39 -10.00 -19.12
CA GLY A 222 6.80 -10.37 -18.92
C GLY A 222 7.89 -9.61 -19.64
N GLU A 223 7.66 -9.05 -20.81
CA GLU A 223 8.67 -8.31 -21.55
C GLU A 223 8.04 -6.98 -21.99
N ASP A 224 8.60 -5.87 -21.51
CA ASP A 224 8.14 -4.47 -21.63
C ASP A 224 7.07 -3.92 -20.66
N LEU A 225 7.03 -4.38 -19.40
CA LEU A 225 6.63 -3.50 -18.28
C LEU A 225 7.84 -2.68 -17.76
N GLN A 226 8.67 -2.15 -18.68
CA GLN A 226 9.26 -0.86 -18.38
C GLN A 226 8.07 0.09 -18.31
N PHE A 227 7.72 0.54 -17.11
CA PHE A 227 6.99 1.79 -16.89
C PHE A 227 7.84 2.99 -17.36
N LYS A 228 8.47 2.88 -18.53
CA LYS A 228 8.87 4.03 -19.31
C LYS A 228 7.59 4.46 -20.00
N ALA A 229 7.00 5.53 -19.50
CA ALA A 229 6.48 6.52 -20.44
C ALA A 229 7.53 6.63 -21.54
N GLU A 230 7.20 6.27 -22.77
CA GLU A 230 8.07 6.60 -23.89
C GLU A 230 8.21 8.13 -23.87
N ASP A 231 9.31 8.63 -23.33
CA ASP A 231 9.89 9.90 -23.74
C ASP A 231 10.39 9.72 -25.20
N LYS A 232 9.46 9.43 -26.11
CA LYS A 232 9.61 9.91 -27.48
C LYS A 232 9.23 11.37 -27.43
N SER A 233 10.22 12.17 -27.04
CA SER A 233 10.27 13.60 -27.31
C SER A 233 10.18 13.80 -28.82
N ASP A 234 8.95 13.80 -29.34
CA ASP A 234 8.60 14.67 -30.43
C ASP A 234 8.05 15.96 -29.79
N ASN A 235 8.73 17.06 -30.11
CA ASN A 235 8.56 18.34 -29.44
C ASN A 235 7.11 18.87 -29.53
N ASN A 236 6.67 19.47 -28.41
CA ASN A 236 5.57 20.44 -28.27
C ASN A 236 4.18 19.95 -27.83
N LYS A 237 4.08 19.41 -26.60
CA LYS A 237 3.13 19.84 -25.53
C LYS A 237 3.21 18.85 -24.36
N PRO A 238 3.24 19.31 -23.09
CA PRO A 238 3.03 18.39 -21.96
C PRO A 238 1.62 17.80 -22.08
N GLU A 239 1.51 16.50 -22.33
CA GLU A 239 0.23 15.81 -22.24
C GLU A 239 -0.40 16.07 -20.86
N PRO A 240 -1.70 16.38 -20.78
CA PRO A 240 -2.35 16.64 -19.50
C PRO A 240 -2.26 15.39 -18.62
N ASN A 241 -1.78 15.52 -17.39
CA ASN A 241 -1.59 14.39 -16.45
C ASN A 241 -2.80 13.45 -16.33
N HIS A 242 -4.02 13.93 -16.61
CA HIS A 242 -5.25 13.16 -16.59
C HIS A 242 -5.28 11.99 -17.61
N THR A 243 -4.73 12.15 -18.82
CA THR A 243 -4.70 11.06 -19.82
C THR A 243 -3.76 9.94 -19.39
N LYS A 244 -2.68 10.28 -18.67
CA LYS A 244 -1.74 9.30 -18.11
C LYS A 244 -2.38 8.49 -16.98
N PHE A 245 -3.06 9.15 -16.04
CA PHE A 245 -3.73 8.48 -14.93
C PHE A 245 -4.83 7.50 -15.37
N ALA A 246 -5.64 7.89 -16.35
CA ALA A 246 -6.68 7.03 -16.92
C ALA A 246 -6.06 5.77 -17.55
N THR A 247 -4.98 5.94 -18.33
CA THR A 247 -4.25 4.83 -18.97
C THR A 247 -3.70 3.83 -17.94
N TYR A 248 -3.13 4.30 -16.82
CA TYR A 248 -2.66 3.41 -15.75
C TYR A 248 -3.80 2.57 -15.14
N LEU A 249 -4.94 3.19 -14.84
CA LEU A 249 -6.10 2.49 -14.29
C LEU A 249 -6.68 1.49 -15.29
N GLU A 250 -6.74 1.82 -16.57
CA GLU A 250 -7.26 0.92 -17.59
C GLU A 250 -6.32 -0.28 -17.80
N ASN A 251 -5.01 -0.05 -17.90
CA ASN A 251 -4.03 -1.11 -18.02
C ASN A 251 -4.04 -2.03 -16.79
N ALA A 252 -4.11 -1.47 -15.59
CA ALA A 252 -4.21 -2.25 -14.36
C ALA A 252 -5.49 -3.11 -14.34
N LYS A 253 -6.64 -2.57 -14.79
CA LYS A 253 -7.89 -3.33 -14.95
C LYS A 253 -7.78 -4.45 -15.97
N ARG A 254 -7.18 -4.20 -17.13
CA ARG A 254 -6.96 -5.22 -18.16
C ARG A 254 -6.14 -6.40 -17.62
N ILE A 255 -5.07 -6.09 -16.89
CA ILE A 255 -4.24 -7.12 -16.23
C ILE A 255 -5.07 -7.84 -15.17
N ALA A 256 -5.72 -7.13 -14.25
CA ALA A 256 -6.53 -7.75 -13.20
C ALA A 256 -7.59 -8.73 -13.73
N LEU A 257 -8.25 -8.38 -14.83
CA LEU A 257 -9.29 -9.21 -15.44
C LEU A 257 -8.71 -10.44 -16.16
N SER A 258 -7.46 -10.39 -16.64
CA SER A 258 -6.79 -11.56 -17.20
C SER A 258 -6.27 -12.53 -16.14
N LEU A 259 -6.11 -12.07 -14.89
CA LEU A 259 -5.67 -12.91 -13.78
C LEU A 259 -6.81 -13.77 -13.23
N PRO A 260 -6.51 -15.00 -12.79
CA PRO A 260 -7.51 -15.88 -12.19
C PRO A 260 -8.06 -15.27 -10.90
N ASP A 261 -9.36 -15.43 -10.67
CA ASP A 261 -10.03 -14.98 -9.44
C ASP A 261 -9.84 -16.00 -8.33
N ILE A 262 -8.62 -16.07 -7.80
CA ILE A 262 -8.28 -17.00 -6.73
C ILE A 262 -8.53 -16.31 -5.40
N ASN A 263 -9.57 -16.77 -4.68
CA ASN A 263 -9.89 -16.34 -3.31
C ASN A 263 -9.40 -17.35 -2.25
N GLN A 264 -8.69 -18.38 -2.69
CA GLN A 264 -8.10 -19.41 -1.82
C GLN A 264 -6.64 -19.11 -1.53
N GLN A 265 -6.13 -19.70 -0.44
CA GLN A 265 -4.77 -19.46 0.02
C GLN A 265 -3.74 -19.95 -1.01
N ILE A 266 -2.94 -19.06 -1.58
CA ILE A 266 -2.01 -19.39 -2.70
C ILE A 266 -0.61 -19.68 -2.17
N ILE A 267 -0.18 -18.97 -1.14
CA ILE A 267 1.18 -19.03 -0.63
C ILE A 267 1.30 -20.15 0.40
N SER A 268 2.29 -21.02 0.17
CA SER A 268 2.63 -22.10 1.09
C SER A 268 3.15 -21.53 2.41
N ILE A 269 2.54 -22.00 3.51
CA ILE A 269 2.97 -21.71 4.86
C ILE A 269 4.21 -22.60 5.17
N PRO A 270 5.31 -22.04 5.71
CA PRO A 270 6.47 -22.82 6.11
C PRO A 270 6.13 -23.85 7.19
N GLN A 271 6.77 -25.02 7.14
CA GLN A 271 6.69 -26.01 8.22
C GLN A 271 7.26 -25.39 9.51
N GLY A 272 6.40 -25.18 10.51
CA GLY A 272 6.75 -24.55 11.79
C GLY A 272 5.98 -23.26 12.11
N VAL A 273 5.26 -22.68 11.14
CA VAL A 273 4.36 -21.55 11.40
C VAL A 273 2.95 -22.07 11.67
N ASP A 274 2.39 -21.72 12.83
CA ASP A 274 1.00 -21.99 13.17
C ASP A 274 0.06 -21.23 12.22
N PRO A 275 -0.87 -21.89 11.49
CA PRO A 275 -1.82 -21.19 10.62
C PRO A 275 -2.73 -20.22 11.38
N ASP A 276 -3.04 -20.49 12.66
CA ASP A 276 -3.96 -19.68 13.46
C ASP A 276 -3.36 -18.33 13.91
N ILE A 277 -2.06 -18.09 13.67
CA ILE A 277 -1.41 -16.80 13.92
C ILE A 277 -1.32 -15.90 12.69
N ILE A 278 -1.74 -16.40 11.52
CA ILE A 278 -1.75 -15.63 10.27
C ILE A 278 -2.98 -14.73 10.25
N ILE A 279 -2.76 -13.42 10.25
CA ILE A 279 -3.83 -12.40 10.31
C ILE A 279 -4.07 -11.70 8.98
N PHE A 280 -3.54 -12.23 7.87
CA PHE A 280 -3.66 -11.66 6.54
C PHE A 280 -3.87 -12.76 5.50
N HIS A 281 -4.42 -12.38 4.36
CA HIS A 281 -4.63 -13.26 3.23
C HIS A 281 -3.29 -13.50 2.51
N VAL A 282 -3.00 -14.76 2.24
CA VAL A 282 -1.78 -15.29 1.63
C VAL A 282 -2.17 -16.26 0.52
#